data_AF-A0A0G0D090-F1
#
_entry.id   AF-A0A0G0D090-F1
#
_cell.length_a   1.000
_cell.length_b   1.000
_cell.length_c   1.000
_cell.angle_alpha   90.00
_cell.angle_beta   90.00
_cell.angle_gamma   90.00
#
_symmetry.space_group_name_H-M   'P 1'
#
loop_
_entity.id
_entity.type
_entity.pdbx_description
1 polymer ?
#
loop_
_entity_poly.entity_id
_entity_poly.type
_entity_poly.pdbx_seq_one_letter_code
_entity_poly.pdbx_strand_id
1 'polypeptide(L)'
;MKLNSGTEIKSVEFTDVNTNKKILLFERIGSRCHFRDTIRYENYFVRLRLDWGDIDKYGEPVLDADIWTEVNEKKVFKKKGVWHHTRKEIDTKTDQWKYIFKFKSLELHITTKKTIAKFLTAKAKITNSLAINYRKKQGSFKK
;
A
#
# COMPACT_ATOMS: atom_id res chain seq x y z
N MET A 1 -6.58 3.25 4.91
CA MET A 1 -7.13 2.02 4.29
C MET A 1 -6.58 0.71 4.91
N LYS A 2 -7.42 -0.30 5.23
CA LYS A 2 -6.98 -1.61 5.80
C LYS A 2 -6.71 -2.66 4.71
N LEU A 3 -5.57 -3.34 4.78
CA LEU A 3 -5.21 -4.44 3.85
C LEU A 3 -5.57 -5.82 4.39
N ASN A 4 -5.41 -6.03 5.69
CA ASN A 4 -5.76 -7.27 6.40
C ASN A 4 -6.00 -6.96 7.89
N SER A 5 -6.30 -7.98 8.71
CA SER A 5 -6.71 -7.84 10.12
C SER A 5 -5.67 -7.19 11.05
N GLY A 6 -4.47 -6.87 10.58
CA GLY A 6 -3.45 -6.17 11.36
C GLY A 6 -2.62 -5.15 10.57
N THR A 7 -3.00 -4.79 9.34
CA THR A 7 -2.20 -3.87 8.51
C THR A 7 -3.07 -2.77 7.92
N GLU A 8 -2.63 -1.53 8.10
CA GLU A 8 -3.27 -0.34 7.57
C GLU A 8 -2.25 0.52 6.80
N ILE A 9 -2.59 0.91 5.58
CA ILE A 9 -1.86 1.94 4.85
C ILE A 9 -2.35 3.30 5.35
N LYS A 10 -1.41 4.11 5.83
CA LYS A 10 -1.64 5.45 6.38
C LYS A 10 -1.47 6.54 5.34
N SER A 11 -0.50 6.38 4.46
CA SER A 11 -0.25 7.33 3.37
C SER A 11 0.54 6.68 2.26
N VAL A 12 0.39 7.23 1.05
CA VAL A 12 1.18 6.86 -0.11
C VAL A 12 1.60 8.12 -0.85
N GLU A 13 2.87 8.18 -1.23
CA GLU A 13 3.44 9.24 -2.06
C GLU A 13 3.89 8.66 -3.40
N PHE A 14 3.55 9.34 -4.48
CA PHE A 14 4.14 9.14 -5.80
C PHE A 14 5.32 10.06 -5.99
N THR A 15 6.40 9.54 -6.56
CA THR A 15 7.47 10.35 -7.13
C THR A 15 7.55 10.07 -8.61
N ASP A 16 7.39 11.11 -9.44
CA ASP A 16 7.73 11.05 -10.86
C ASP A 16 9.26 11.09 -10.98
N VAL A 17 9.86 10.02 -11.48
CA VAL A 17 11.32 9.85 -11.59
C VAL A 17 11.93 10.88 -12.54
N ASN A 18 11.20 11.29 -13.58
CA ASN A 18 11.73 12.20 -14.59
C ASN A 18 11.77 13.65 -14.08
N THR A 19 10.82 14.03 -13.22
CA THR A 19 10.70 15.41 -12.71
C THR A 19 11.07 15.55 -11.23
N ASN A 20 11.30 14.43 -10.54
CA ASN A 20 11.45 14.33 -9.08
C ASN A 20 10.27 14.93 -8.29
N LYS A 21 9.11 15.14 -8.94
CA LYS A 21 7.93 15.74 -8.32
C LYS A 21 7.26 14.70 -7.42
N LYS A 22 7.10 15.06 -6.15
CA LYS A 22 6.41 14.26 -5.14
C LYS A 22 4.96 14.67 -4.99
N ILE A 23 4.07 13.69 -4.91
CA ILE A 23 2.63 13.90 -4.81
C ILE A 23 2.07 12.93 -3.78
N LEU A 24 1.52 13.47 -2.70
CA LEU A 24 0.76 12.67 -1.74
C LEU A 24 -0.56 12.24 -2.37
N LEU A 25 -0.88 10.95 -2.26
CA LEU A 25 -2.15 10.43 -2.73
C LEU A 25 -3.22 10.56 -1.65
N PHE A 26 -4.46 10.77 -2.08
CA PHE A 26 -5.61 10.86 -1.18
C PHE A 26 -6.48 9.60 -1.24
N GLU A 27 -7.17 9.32 -0.15
CA GLU A 27 -8.18 8.25 -0.07
C GLU A 27 -9.59 8.83 -0.30
N ARG A 28 -10.51 7.99 -0.77
CA ARG A 28 -11.95 8.29 -0.73
C ARG A 28 -12.62 7.37 0.26
N ILE A 29 -13.65 7.86 0.95
CA ILE A 29 -14.42 7.06 1.92
C ILE A 29 -14.93 5.78 1.23
N GLY A 30 -14.65 4.63 1.84
CA GLY A 30 -15.05 3.31 1.33
C GLY A 30 -14.23 2.80 0.14
N SER A 31 -13.23 3.54 -0.35
CA SER A 31 -12.39 3.10 -1.45
C SER A 31 -11.23 2.24 -0.96
N ARG A 32 -10.93 1.20 -1.75
CA ARG A 32 -9.69 0.41 -1.65
C ARG A 32 -8.52 1.03 -2.42
N CYS A 33 -8.67 2.26 -2.91
CA CYS A 33 -7.68 2.92 -3.75
C CYS A 33 -7.12 4.18 -3.11
N HIS A 34 -5.86 4.47 -3.44
CA HIS A 34 -5.27 5.80 -3.28
C HIS A 34 -5.24 6.52 -4.62
N PHE A 35 -5.66 7.77 -4.66
CA PHE A 35 -5.82 8.54 -5.89
C PHE A 35 -4.80 9.68 -5.97
N ARG A 36 -4.27 9.87 -7.18
CA ARG A 36 -3.57 11.10 -7.55
C ARG A 36 -4.60 12.15 -7.96
N ASP A 37 -4.22 13.43 -7.85
CA ASP A 37 -4.93 14.48 -8.56
C ASP A 37 -4.97 14.25 -10.07
N THR A 38 -5.98 14.84 -10.69
CA THR A 38 -6.21 14.69 -12.13
C THR A 38 -5.13 15.42 -12.91
N ILE A 39 -4.52 14.70 -13.85
CA ILE A 39 -3.56 15.24 -14.81
C ILE A 39 -4.35 15.60 -16.06
N ARG A 40 -4.21 16.84 -16.54
CA ARG A 40 -4.70 17.22 -17.86
C ARG A 40 -3.61 16.95 -18.89
N TYR A 41 -3.96 16.23 -19.96
CA TYR A 41 -3.06 15.89 -21.05
C TYR A 41 -3.82 15.99 -22.38
N GLU A 42 -3.48 16.97 -23.22
CA GLU A 42 -4.28 17.33 -24.39
C GLU A 42 -5.76 17.58 -24.01
N ASN A 43 -6.69 16.87 -24.67
CA ASN A 43 -8.13 16.87 -24.40
C ASN A 43 -8.55 15.82 -23.37
N TYR A 44 -7.58 15.16 -22.72
CA TYR A 44 -7.83 14.09 -21.77
C TYR A 44 -7.58 14.54 -20.33
N PHE A 45 -8.37 13.95 -19.45
CA PHE A 45 -8.16 13.95 -18.02
C PHE A 45 -7.75 12.54 -17.61
N VAL A 46 -6.63 12.44 -16.94
CA VAL A 46 -6.04 11.17 -16.49
C VAL A 46 -5.95 11.22 -14.98
N ARG A 47 -6.60 10.28 -14.29
CA ARG A 47 -6.46 10.11 -12.85
C ARG A 47 -5.85 8.75 -12.56
N LEU A 48 -4.63 8.77 -12.05
CA LEU A 48 -3.96 7.57 -11.57
C LEU A 48 -4.51 7.17 -10.20
N ARG A 49 -4.61 5.87 -9.97
CA ARG A 49 -4.99 5.30 -8.68
C ARG A 49 -4.19 4.03 -8.39
N LEU A 50 -3.69 3.87 -7.17
CA LEU A 50 -3.21 2.56 -6.73
C LEU A 50 -4.40 1.76 -6.23
N ASP A 51 -4.66 0.60 -6.85
CA ASP A 51 -5.69 -0.34 -6.41
C ASP A 51 -5.10 -1.38 -5.47
N TRP A 52 -5.51 -1.32 -4.21
CA TRP A 52 -5.06 -2.26 -3.19
C TRP A 52 -5.93 -3.50 -3.08
N GLY A 53 -6.99 -3.62 -3.90
CA GLY A 53 -7.70 -4.87 -4.10
C GLY A 53 -7.10 -5.76 -5.19
N ASP A 54 -6.14 -5.25 -5.97
CA ASP A 54 -5.34 -6.03 -6.91
C ASP A 54 -3.87 -5.85 -6.52
N ILE A 55 -3.34 -6.83 -5.76
CA ILE A 55 -1.98 -6.83 -5.24
C ILE A 55 -1.21 -7.94 -5.94
N ASP A 56 0.03 -7.67 -6.33
CA ASP A 56 0.90 -8.67 -6.93
C ASP A 56 1.54 -9.62 -5.89
N LYS A 57 2.32 -10.57 -6.39
CA LYS A 57 3.03 -11.56 -5.55
C LYS A 57 4.04 -10.96 -4.56
N TYR A 58 4.43 -9.70 -4.74
CA TYR A 58 5.38 -8.99 -3.87
C TYR A 58 4.68 -8.08 -2.86
N GLY A 59 3.34 -8.09 -2.82
CA GLY A 59 2.59 -7.21 -1.93
C GLY A 59 2.44 -5.78 -2.46
N GLU A 60 2.73 -5.55 -3.74
CA GLU A 60 2.62 -4.23 -4.36
C GLU A 60 1.27 -4.08 -5.08
N PRO A 61 0.54 -2.96 -4.89
CA PRO A 61 -0.74 -2.73 -5.54
C PRO A 61 -0.55 -2.48 -7.04
N VAL A 62 -1.59 -2.74 -7.82
CA VAL A 62 -1.61 -2.40 -9.25
C VAL A 62 -1.88 -0.90 -9.42
N LEU A 63 -1.18 -0.26 -10.37
CA LEU A 63 -1.45 1.11 -10.78
C LEU A 63 -2.50 1.12 -11.88
N ASP A 64 -3.61 1.78 -11.62
CA ASP A 64 -4.72 1.97 -12.55
C ASP A 64 -4.81 3.42 -13.02
N ALA A 65 -5.51 3.62 -14.12
CA ALA A 65 -5.89 4.94 -14.61
C ALA A 65 -7.35 5.00 -15.03
N ASP A 66 -8.05 6.00 -14.50
CA ASP A 66 -9.31 6.49 -15.06
C ASP A 66 -8.98 7.57 -16.09
N ILE A 67 -9.43 7.40 -17.33
CA ILE A 67 -9.18 8.36 -18.41
C ILE A 67 -10.50 8.78 -19.02
N TRP A 68 -10.74 10.08 -19.13
CA TRP A 68 -11.96 10.63 -19.75
C TRP A 68 -11.67 11.90 -20.55
N THR A 69 -12.60 12.24 -21.44
CA THR A 69 -12.72 13.58 -22.03
C THR A 69 -13.95 14.27 -21.46
N GLU A 70 -14.06 15.59 -21.64
CA GLU A 70 -15.27 16.33 -21.29
C GLU A 70 -15.94 16.84 -22.56
N VAL A 71 -17.24 16.51 -22.71
CA VAL A 71 -18.09 16.96 -23.83
C VAL A 71 -19.38 17.47 -23.23
N ASN A 72 -19.72 18.75 -23.46
CA ASN A 72 -20.87 19.41 -22.86
C ASN A 72 -20.92 19.21 -21.33
N GLU A 73 -19.79 19.46 -20.65
CA GLU A 73 -19.61 19.32 -19.19
C GLU A 73 -19.80 17.90 -18.63
N LYS A 74 -19.97 16.90 -19.51
CA LYS A 74 -20.11 15.49 -19.12
C LYS A 74 -18.80 14.73 -19.34
N LYS A 75 -18.44 13.91 -18.36
CA LYS A 75 -17.28 13.01 -18.43
C LYS A 75 -17.61 11.82 -19.32
N VAL A 76 -16.84 11.66 -20.40
CA VAL A 76 -16.90 10.51 -21.30
C VAL A 76 -15.66 9.66 -21.06
N PHE A 77 -15.82 8.58 -20.29
CA PHE A 77 -14.71 7.68 -19.97
C PHE A 77 -14.27 6.88 -21.19
N LYS A 78 -12.96 6.74 -21.36
CA LYS A 78 -12.38 5.83 -22.34
C LYS A 78 -12.61 4.39 -21.89
N LYS A 79 -12.90 3.51 -22.85
CA LYS A 79 -12.88 2.06 -22.62
C LYS A 79 -11.48 1.68 -22.10
N LYS A 80 -11.44 0.80 -21.09
CA LYS A 80 -10.18 0.28 -20.51
C LYS A 80 -9.29 -0.27 -21.62
N GLY A 81 -8.02 0.13 -21.62
CA GLY A 81 -7.00 -0.32 -22.58
C GLY A 81 -5.75 -0.80 -21.86
N VAL A 82 -4.63 -0.86 -22.57
CA VAL A 82 -3.32 -1.33 -22.04
C VAL A 82 -2.79 -0.50 -20.86
N TRP A 83 -3.30 0.73 -20.69
CA TRP A 83 -3.00 1.61 -19.56
C TRP A 83 -3.74 1.22 -18.27
N HIS A 84 -4.67 0.26 -18.34
CA HIS A 84 -5.43 -0.24 -17.20
C HIS A 84 -4.71 -1.47 -16.65
N HIS A 85 -4.43 -1.47 -15.34
CA HIS A 85 -3.61 -2.46 -14.63
C HIS A 85 -2.11 -2.46 -14.98
N THR A 86 -1.43 -1.35 -14.70
CA THR A 86 0.04 -1.26 -14.77
C THR A 86 0.66 -1.90 -13.52
N ARG A 87 1.42 -2.99 -13.71
CA ARG A 87 2.18 -3.64 -12.63
C ARG A 87 3.51 -2.92 -12.39
N LYS A 88 4.06 -3.10 -11.20
CA LYS A 88 5.38 -2.60 -10.85
C LYS A 88 6.44 -3.50 -11.51
N GLU A 89 7.50 -2.88 -12.01
CA GLU A 89 8.63 -3.56 -12.60
C GLU A 89 9.93 -3.05 -11.98
N ILE A 90 10.97 -3.88 -12.01
CA ILE A 90 12.29 -3.52 -11.53
C ILE A 90 13.07 -2.86 -12.66
N ASP A 91 13.59 -1.65 -12.41
CA ASP A 91 14.54 -1.01 -13.30
C ASP A 91 15.90 -1.66 -13.11
N THR A 92 16.34 -2.45 -14.09
CA THR A 92 17.61 -3.19 -14.01
C THR A 92 18.86 -2.30 -13.93
N LYS A 93 18.75 -1.00 -14.24
CA LYS A 93 19.88 -0.07 -14.14
C LYS A 93 20.02 0.54 -12.75
N THR A 94 18.90 0.76 -12.07
CA THR A 94 18.86 1.44 -10.77
C THR A 94 18.50 0.52 -9.61
N ASP A 95 18.11 -0.71 -9.91
CA ASP A 95 17.56 -1.70 -8.96
C ASP A 95 16.32 -1.17 -8.20
N GLN A 96 15.60 -0.21 -8.80
CA GLN A 96 14.42 0.41 -8.21
C GLN A 96 13.13 -0.11 -8.84
N TRP A 97 12.17 -0.43 -7.97
CA TRP A 97 10.82 -0.76 -8.38
C TRP A 97 10.04 0.49 -8.80
N LYS A 98 9.55 0.51 -10.04
CA LYS A 98 8.76 1.60 -10.60
C LYS A 98 7.55 1.09 -11.37
N TYR A 99 6.54 1.93 -11.51
CA TYR A 99 5.50 1.76 -12.51
C TYR A 99 5.89 2.57 -13.76
N ILE A 100 5.69 2.00 -14.94
CA ILE A 100 5.74 2.76 -16.20
C ILE A 100 4.32 2.88 -16.74
N PHE A 101 3.69 4.01 -16.46
CA PHE A 101 2.37 4.32 -17.01
C PHE A 101 2.51 4.94 -18.39
N LYS A 102 1.83 4.39 -19.39
CA LYS A 102 1.80 4.93 -20.76
C LYS A 102 0.37 5.16 -21.23
N PHE A 103 0.11 6.37 -21.74
CA PHE A 103 -1.12 6.70 -22.45
C PHE A 103 -0.81 7.71 -23.57
N LYS A 104 -0.94 7.28 -24.83
CA LYS A 104 -0.44 8.05 -25.98
C LYS A 104 1.05 8.40 -25.76
N SER A 105 1.44 9.65 -25.96
CA SER A 105 2.77 10.19 -25.69
C SER A 105 2.98 10.65 -24.22
N LEU A 106 2.01 10.44 -23.34
CA LEU A 106 2.21 10.62 -21.90
C LEU A 106 2.83 9.35 -21.32
N GLU A 107 4.07 9.45 -20.85
CA GLU A 107 4.78 8.40 -20.15
C GLU A 107 5.24 8.89 -18.78
N LEU A 108 4.86 8.17 -17.73
CA LEU A 108 5.19 8.51 -16.34
C LEU A 108 5.92 7.34 -15.69
N HIS A 109 7.11 7.64 -15.17
CA HIS A 109 7.92 6.69 -14.41
C HIS A 109 7.71 6.98 -12.95
N ILE A 110 7.04 6.09 -12.22
CA ILE A 110 6.53 6.39 -10.89
C ILE A 110 7.14 5.43 -9.88
N THR A 111 7.82 5.97 -8.87
CA THR A 111 8.13 5.22 -7.65
C THR A 111 7.15 5.60 -6.55
N THR A 112 7.00 4.72 -5.56
CA THR A 112 6.03 4.91 -4.47
C THR A 112 6.67 4.76 -3.12
N LYS A 113 6.40 5.68 -2.20
CA LYS A 113 6.71 5.54 -0.78
C LYS A 113 5.42 5.37 0.00
N LYS A 114 5.39 4.44 0.96
CA LYS A 114 4.18 4.07 1.70
C LYS A 114 4.47 4.12 3.20
N THR A 115 3.51 4.63 3.96
CA THR A 115 3.53 4.55 5.42
C THR A 115 2.51 3.52 5.85
N ILE A 116 2.96 2.53 6.63
CA ILE A 116 2.16 1.37 7.03
C ILE A 116 2.12 1.31 8.56
N ALA A 117 0.92 1.20 9.13
CA ALA A 117 0.73 0.84 10.52
C ALA A 117 0.45 -0.67 10.62
N LYS A 118 1.18 -1.36 11.49
CA LYS A 118 0.93 -2.77 11.83
C LYS A 118 0.45 -2.87 13.27
N PHE A 119 -0.67 -3.53 13.47
CA PHE A 119 -1.24 -3.83 14.78
C PHE A 119 -0.85 -5.25 15.18
N LEU A 120 -0.19 -5.38 16.32
CA LEU A 120 0.21 -6.66 16.89
C LEU A 120 -0.60 -6.91 18.16
N THR A 121 -1.27 -8.05 18.23
CA THR A 121 -1.92 -8.52 19.45
C THR A 121 -1.08 -9.65 20.04
N ALA A 122 -0.44 -9.40 21.19
CA ALA A 122 0.27 -10.43 21.93
C ALA A 122 -0.59 -10.94 23.09
N LYS A 123 -0.65 -12.27 23.26
CA LYS A 123 -1.18 -12.89 24.47
C LYS A 123 0.00 -13.21 25.39
N ALA A 124 0.08 -12.54 26.53
CA ALA A 124 1.05 -12.88 27.56
C ALA A 124 0.47 -13.97 28.48
N LYS A 125 1.27 -14.99 28.78
CA LYS A 125 0.98 -15.98 29.83
C LYS A 125 1.95 -15.74 30.97
N ILE A 126 1.44 -15.36 32.14
CA ILE A 126 2.25 -15.25 33.36
C ILE A 126 2.34 -16.65 33.97
N THR A 127 3.55 -17.17 34.16
CA THR A 127 3.80 -18.40 34.91
C THR A 127 4.55 -18.07 36.19
N ASN A 128 3.87 -18.19 37.34
CA ASN A 128 4.51 -18.20 38.65
C ASN A 128 4.99 -19.61 38.97
N SER A 129 6.30 -19.87 38.91
CA SER A 129 6.91 -21.09 39.44
C SER A 129 7.46 -20.83 40.85
N LEU A 130 6.61 -20.96 41.87
CA LEU A 130 7.07 -21.07 43.25
C LEU A 130 7.36 -22.55 43.53
N ALA A 131 8.63 -22.94 43.44
CA ALA A 131 9.09 -24.23 43.96
C ALA A 131 9.16 -24.13 45.49
N ILE A 132 8.11 -24.59 46.18
CA ILE A 132 8.12 -24.73 47.64
C ILE A 132 8.88 -26.01 48.00
N ASN A 133 10.15 -25.87 48.38
CA ASN A 133 10.94 -26.97 48.95
C ASN A 133 10.47 -27.25 50.39
N TYR A 134 9.59 -28.24 50.58
CA TYR A 134 9.28 -28.76 51.91
C TYR A 134 10.48 -29.57 52.46
N ARG A 135 11.27 -28.97 53.37
CA ARG A 135 12.18 -29.74 54.24
C ARG A 135 11.36 -30.35 55.39
N LYS A 136 11.15 -31.67 55.36
CA LYS A 136 10.72 -32.43 56.55
C LYS A 136 11.83 -32.34 57.62
N LYS A 137 11.59 -31.63 58.73
CA LYS A 137 12.37 -31.81 59.96
C LYS A 137 11.99 -33.17 60.56
N GLN A 138 12.90 -34.14 60.51
CA GLN A 138 12.80 -35.33 61.36
C GLN A 138 13.08 -34.90 62.80
N GLY A 139 12.05 -34.93 63.65
CA GLY A 139 12.21 -34.79 65.09
C GLY A 139 12.79 -36.08 65.66
N SER A 140 14.00 -35.99 66.22
CA SER A 140 14.56 -37.01 67.11
C SER A 140 14.25 -36.61 68.55
N PHE A 141 13.17 -37.18 69.11
CA PHE A 141 13.02 -37.28 70.56
C PHE A 141 13.87 -38.47 71.03
N LYS A 142 14.86 -38.23 71.88
CA LYS A 142 15.38 -39.23 72.81
C LYS A 142 15.20 -38.72 74.23
N LYS A 143 14.70 -39.64 75.06
CA LYS A 143 14.30 -39.51 76.46
C LYS A 143 15.46 -39.11 77.36
#